data_AF-A0A212F6Z9-F1
#
_entry.id   AF-A0A212F6Z9-F1
#
_cell.length_a   1.000
_cell.length_b   1.000
_cell.length_c   1.000
_cell.angle_alpha   90.00
_cell.angle_beta   90.00
_cell.angle_gamma   90.00
#
_symmetry.space_group_name_H-M   'P 1'
#
loop_
_entity.id
_entity.type
_entity.pdbx_description
1 polymer ?
#
loop_
_entity_poly.entity_id
_entity_poly.type
_entity_poly.pdbx_seq_one_letter_code
_entity_poly.pdbx_strand_id
1 'polypeptide(L)'
;MYKDYWYVVLPVHMTTSALWFGGFYYSVRSGVDVIGLLESIGISDKLLTPLKESSAGYFALALALYKLVTPLRYAVTVGGTTYAIRRLTAIGWIKPVPSRERLKEMIQERKDNIQDRFNESKQHYQTQLKEKKTQVLDEMRRYKTEMRNMKNKVKKM
;
A
#
# COMPACT_ATOMS: atom_id res chain seq x y z
N MET A 1 -0.24 0.53 -10.57
CA MET A 1 -1.18 -0.44 -11.19
C MET A 1 -2.63 -0.13 -10.83
N TYR A 2 -3.10 -0.30 -9.58
CA TYR A 2 -4.51 0.01 -9.24
C TYR A 2 -4.86 1.50 -9.44
N LYS A 3 -3.96 2.42 -9.12
CA LYS A 3 -4.14 3.87 -9.34
C LYS A 3 -4.18 4.27 -10.82
N ASP A 4 -3.37 3.63 -11.66
CA ASP A 4 -3.22 3.99 -13.07
C ASP A 4 -4.22 3.27 -13.99
N TYR A 5 -4.76 2.13 -13.55
CA TYR A 5 -5.67 1.27 -14.33
C TYR A 5 -7.02 1.04 -13.64
N TRP A 6 -7.41 1.92 -12.71
CA TRP A 6 -8.64 1.75 -11.92
C TRP A 6 -9.88 1.51 -12.79
N TYR A 7 -9.94 2.12 -13.98
CA TYR A 7 -11.01 1.97 -14.96
C TYR A 7 -11.05 0.59 -15.64
N VAL A 8 -9.94 -0.17 -15.67
CA VAL A 8 -9.91 -1.56 -16.15
C VAL A 8 -10.17 -2.53 -15.00
N VAL A 9 -9.67 -2.20 -13.81
CA VAL A 9 -9.78 -3.08 -12.65
C VAL A 9 -11.21 -3.13 -12.13
N LEU A 10 -11.94 -2.01 -12.11
CA LEU A 10 -13.30 -1.95 -11.59
C LEU A 10 -14.29 -2.83 -12.37
N PRO A 11 -14.35 -2.77 -13.72
CA PRO A 11 -15.23 -3.65 -14.50
C PRO A 11 -14.80 -5.11 -14.40
N VAL A 12 -13.50 -5.40 -14.48
CA VAL A 12 -12.98 -6.77 -14.33
C VAL A 12 -13.37 -7.34 -12.98
N HIS A 13 -13.23 -6.57 -11.90
CA HIS A 13 -13.61 -7.01 -10.57
C HIS A 13 -15.12 -7.23 -10.42
N MET A 14 -15.95 -6.39 -11.06
CA MET A 14 -17.40 -6.62 -11.09
C MET A 14 -17.76 -7.89 -11.84
N THR A 15 -17.23 -8.10 -13.05
CA THR A 15 -17.51 -9.28 -13.86
C THR A 15 -17.02 -10.56 -13.19
N THR A 16 -15.80 -10.57 -12.65
CA THR A 16 -15.29 -11.74 -11.94
C THR A 16 -16.06 -12.00 -10.67
N SER A 17 -16.41 -10.97 -9.88
CA SER A 17 -17.23 -11.16 -8.68
C SER A 17 -18.61 -11.71 -9.00
N ALA A 18 -19.25 -11.22 -10.07
CA ALA A 18 -20.53 -11.75 -10.55
C ALA A 18 -20.43 -13.22 -11.00
N LEU A 19 -19.37 -13.58 -11.74
CA LEU A 19 -19.10 -14.95 -12.15
C LEU A 19 -18.87 -15.89 -10.96
N TRP A 20 -18.06 -15.48 -9.99
CA TRP A 20 -17.80 -16.27 -8.78
C TRP A 20 -19.07 -16.43 -7.94
N PHE A 21 -19.80 -15.35 -7.72
CA PHE A 21 -21.05 -15.40 -6.95
C PHE A 21 -22.10 -16.26 -7.65
N GLY A 22 -22.30 -16.08 -8.95
CA GLY A 22 -23.22 -16.87 -9.75
C GLY A 22 -22.81 -18.35 -9.81
N GLY A 23 -21.52 -18.64 -9.97
CA GLY A 23 -20.99 -20.00 -9.99
C GLY A 23 -21.18 -20.74 -8.68
N PHE A 24 -20.93 -20.09 -7.54
CA PHE A 24 -21.18 -20.70 -6.23
C PHE A 24 -22.67 -20.85 -5.94
N TYR A 25 -23.49 -19.86 -6.27
CA TYR A 25 -24.94 -19.96 -6.10
C TYR A 25 -25.51 -21.13 -6.93
N TYR A 26 -25.06 -21.27 -8.18
CA TYR A 26 -25.43 -22.39 -9.03
C TYR A 26 -24.95 -23.73 -8.43
N SER A 27 -23.68 -23.82 -8.01
CA SER A 27 -23.12 -25.05 -7.42
C SER A 27 -23.88 -25.50 -6.17
N VAL A 28 -24.22 -24.57 -5.29
CA VAL A 28 -25.04 -24.81 -4.09
C VAL A 28 -26.44 -25.30 -4.47
N ARG A 29 -27.05 -24.70 -5.51
CA ARG A 29 -28.37 -25.10 -6.02
C ARG A 29 -28.35 -26.43 -6.77
N SER A 30 -27.23 -26.78 -7.37
CA SER A 30 -26.98 -28.07 -8.03
C SER A 30 -26.68 -29.20 -7.05
N GLY A 31 -26.66 -28.93 -5.74
CA GLY A 31 -26.50 -29.95 -4.71
C GLY A 31 -25.05 -30.34 -4.42
N VAL A 32 -24.08 -29.48 -4.76
CA VAL A 32 -22.69 -29.65 -4.30
C VAL A 32 -22.66 -29.65 -2.77
N ASP A 33 -21.96 -30.61 -2.17
CA ASP A 33 -21.84 -30.73 -0.72
C ASP A 33 -20.90 -29.67 -0.13
N VAL A 34 -21.43 -28.46 -0.03
CA VAL A 34 -20.76 -27.30 0.58
C VAL A 34 -20.56 -27.49 2.07
N ILE A 35 -21.42 -28.29 2.71
CA ILE A 35 -21.37 -28.56 4.14
C ILE A 35 -20.13 -29.41 4.44
N GLY A 36 -19.89 -30.50 3.69
CA GLY A 36 -18.68 -31.31 3.82
C GLY A 36 -17.38 -30.54 3.56
N LEU A 37 -17.40 -29.56 2.64
CA LEU A 37 -16.26 -28.65 2.43
C LEU A 37 -16.00 -27.74 3.63
N LEU A 38 -17.05 -27.19 4.26
CA LEU A 38 -16.91 -26.36 5.46
C LEU A 38 -16.44 -27.17 6.67
N GLU A 39 -16.93 -28.39 6.81
CA GLU A 39 -16.54 -29.33 7.86
C GLU A 39 -15.07 -29.75 7.70
N SER A 40 -14.61 -29.97 6.46
CA SER A 40 -13.19 -30.27 6.16
C SER A 40 -12.21 -29.15 6.55
N ILE A 41 -12.71 -27.91 6.65
CA ILE A 41 -11.93 -26.73 7.05
C ILE A 41 -12.06 -26.46 8.57
N GLY A 42 -12.80 -27.30 9.30
CA GLY A 42 -12.91 -27.25 10.76
C GLY A 42 -14.04 -26.36 11.30
N ILE A 43 -15.03 -26.02 10.47
CA ILE A 43 -16.23 -25.29 10.94
C ILE A 43 -17.17 -26.28 11.64
N SER A 44 -17.44 -26.04 12.93
CA SER A 44 -18.25 -26.92 13.79
C SER A 44 -19.72 -27.00 13.36
N ASP A 45 -20.28 -28.22 13.38
CA ASP A 45 -21.67 -28.56 13.05
C ASP A 45 -22.73 -27.64 13.66
N LYS A 46 -22.49 -27.10 14.85
CA LYS A 46 -23.43 -26.19 15.54
C LYS A 46 -23.73 -24.91 14.76
N LEU A 47 -22.84 -24.48 13.87
CA LEU A 47 -23.07 -23.34 12.98
C LEU A 47 -23.74 -23.78 11.66
N LEU A 48 -23.57 -25.04 11.26
CA LEU A 48 -24.08 -25.61 10.02
C LEU A 48 -25.55 -26.03 10.13
N THR A 49 -26.02 -26.46 11.31
CA THR A 49 -27.42 -26.86 11.54
C THR A 49 -28.43 -25.76 11.22
N PRO A 50 -28.32 -24.53 11.77
CA PRO A 50 -29.25 -23.44 11.45
C PRO A 50 -29.12 -22.94 10.00
N LEU A 51 -27.94 -23.11 9.37
CA LEU A 51 -27.72 -22.81 7.95
C LEU A 51 -28.42 -23.81 7.03
N LYS A 52 -28.66 -25.05 7.47
CA LYS A 52 -29.29 -26.10 6.67
C LYS A 52 -30.81 -26.06 6.75
N GLU A 53 -31.37 -25.69 7.90
CA GLU A 53 -32.83 -25.68 8.14
C GLU A 53 -33.52 -24.37 7.70
N SER A 54 -32.77 -23.29 7.48
CA SER A 54 -33.34 -22.01 7.03
C SER A 54 -33.62 -22.01 5.53
N SER A 55 -34.72 -21.38 5.10
CA SER A 55 -35.03 -21.14 3.68
C SER A 55 -33.97 -20.30 2.95
N ALA A 56 -33.19 -19.51 3.71
CA ALA A 56 -32.04 -18.74 3.22
C ALA A 56 -30.71 -19.52 3.27
N GLY A 57 -30.75 -20.81 3.65
CA GLY A 57 -29.59 -21.65 3.87
C GLY A 57 -28.66 -21.75 2.67
N TYR A 58 -29.22 -21.91 1.48
CA TYR A 58 -28.46 -21.91 0.23
C TYR A 58 -27.70 -20.59 -0.02
N PHE A 59 -28.29 -19.46 0.33
CA PHE A 59 -27.63 -18.15 0.21
C PHE A 59 -26.49 -18.02 1.21
N ALA A 60 -26.71 -18.46 2.44
CA ALA A 60 -25.71 -18.37 3.50
C ALA A 60 -24.54 -19.35 3.27
N LEU A 61 -24.81 -20.55 2.75
CA LEU A 61 -23.80 -21.52 2.30
C LEU A 61 -22.99 -20.98 1.12
N ALA A 62 -23.65 -20.38 0.12
CA ALA A 62 -22.97 -19.73 -1.00
C ALA A 62 -22.04 -18.59 -0.53
N LEU A 63 -22.48 -17.78 0.44
CA LEU A 63 -21.68 -16.71 1.02
C LEU A 63 -20.51 -17.23 1.86
N ALA A 64 -20.68 -18.33 2.58
CA ALA A 64 -19.60 -18.97 3.32
C ALA A 64 -18.52 -19.50 2.38
N LEU A 65 -18.91 -20.18 1.30
CA LEU A 65 -18.00 -20.61 0.24
C LEU A 65 -17.29 -19.42 -0.42
N TYR A 66 -18.04 -18.36 -0.73
CA TYR A 66 -17.48 -17.14 -1.30
C TYR A 66 -16.42 -16.52 -0.39
N LYS A 67 -16.62 -16.57 0.94
CA LYS A 67 -15.62 -16.14 1.94
C LYS A 67 -14.41 -17.07 2.04
N LEU A 68 -14.58 -18.37 1.83
CA LEU A 68 -13.45 -19.31 1.81
C LEU A 68 -12.57 -19.12 0.56
N VAL A 69 -13.20 -18.84 -0.58
CA VAL A 69 -12.49 -18.67 -1.85
C VAL A 69 -12.00 -17.24 -2.05
N THR A 70 -12.26 -16.31 -1.12
CA THR A 70 -11.77 -14.92 -1.23
C THR A 70 -10.26 -14.78 -1.55
N PRO A 71 -9.32 -15.48 -0.87
CA PRO A 71 -7.90 -15.39 -1.22
C PRO A 71 -7.62 -15.85 -2.66
N LEU A 72 -8.24 -16.93 -3.10
CA LEU A 72 -8.12 -17.42 -4.48
C LEU A 72 -8.77 -16.44 -5.47
N ARG A 73 -9.94 -15.86 -5.14
CA ARG A 73 -10.63 -14.84 -5.94
C ARG A 73 -9.74 -13.62 -6.15
N TYR A 74 -9.06 -13.15 -5.10
CA TYR A 74 -8.10 -12.04 -5.23
C TYR A 74 -6.91 -12.44 -6.08
N ALA A 75 -6.34 -13.64 -5.90
CA ALA A 75 -5.25 -14.13 -6.73
C ALA A 75 -5.63 -14.21 -8.22
N VAL A 76 -6.80 -14.77 -8.53
CA VAL A 76 -7.36 -14.85 -9.88
C VAL A 76 -7.69 -13.47 -10.44
N THR A 77 -8.19 -12.54 -9.63
CA THR A 77 -8.45 -11.15 -10.07
C THR A 77 -7.14 -10.45 -10.42
N VAL A 78 -6.10 -10.56 -9.59
CA VAL A 78 -4.80 -9.93 -9.85
C VAL A 78 -4.14 -10.56 -11.08
N GLY A 79 -4.17 -11.89 -11.19
CA GLY A 79 -3.65 -12.62 -12.35
C GLY A 79 -4.43 -12.30 -13.64
N GLY A 80 -5.76 -12.33 -13.57
CA GLY A 80 -6.67 -12.02 -14.67
C GLY A 80 -6.56 -10.56 -15.11
N THR A 81 -6.44 -9.63 -14.17
CA THR A 81 -6.17 -8.21 -14.46
C THR A 81 -4.83 -8.06 -15.18
N THR A 82 -3.78 -8.73 -14.70
CA THR A 82 -2.46 -8.69 -15.35
C THR A 82 -2.53 -9.25 -16.77
N TYR A 83 -3.25 -10.35 -16.97
CA TYR A 83 -3.45 -10.95 -18.29
C TYR A 83 -4.28 -10.05 -19.22
N ALA A 84 -5.38 -9.50 -18.72
CA ALA A 84 -6.25 -8.58 -19.45
C ALA A 84 -5.47 -7.34 -19.88
N ILE A 85 -4.70 -6.72 -18.97
CA ILE A 85 -3.86 -5.56 -19.30
C ILE A 85 -2.83 -5.94 -20.36
N ARG A 86 -2.14 -7.09 -20.25
CA ARG A 86 -1.21 -7.55 -21.29
C ARG A 86 -1.89 -7.69 -22.65
N ARG A 87 -3.12 -8.21 -22.68
CA ARG A 87 -3.88 -8.38 -23.93
C ARG A 87 -4.37 -7.05 -24.50
N LEU A 88 -4.87 -6.15 -23.66
CA LEU A 88 -5.34 -4.81 -24.03
C LEU A 88 -4.18 -3.89 -24.47
N THR A 89 -3.01 -4.01 -23.85
CA THR A 89 -1.77 -3.37 -24.29
C THR A 89 -1.32 -3.91 -25.64
N ALA A 90 -1.40 -5.23 -25.87
CA ALA A 90 -1.06 -5.82 -27.17
C ALA A 90 -1.99 -5.38 -28.32
N ILE A 91 -3.23 -5.00 -27.99
CA ILE A 91 -4.22 -4.45 -28.93
C ILE A 91 -4.07 -2.93 -29.11
N GLY A 92 -3.18 -2.27 -28.34
CA GLY A 92 -2.88 -0.85 -28.45
C GLY A 92 -3.92 0.09 -27.84
N TRP A 93 -4.95 -0.45 -27.18
CA TRP A 93 -6.02 0.34 -26.55
C TRP A 93 -5.60 1.01 -25.25
N ILE A 94 -4.54 0.52 -24.59
CA ILE A 94 -4.15 1.00 -23.26
C ILE A 94 -2.63 1.19 -23.16
N LYS A 95 -2.21 2.28 -22.48
CA LYS A 95 -0.81 2.57 -22.18
C LYS A 95 -0.12 1.34 -21.57
N PRO A 96 1.06 0.93 -22.06
CA PRO A 96 1.73 -0.27 -21.61
C PRO A 96 2.12 -0.13 -20.13
N VAL A 97 1.89 -1.20 -19.37
CA VAL A 97 2.42 -1.30 -18.00
C VAL A 97 3.94 -1.21 -18.10
N PRO A 98 4.61 -0.35 -17.30
CA PRO A 98 6.06 -0.25 -17.33
C PRO A 98 6.67 -1.66 -17.14
N SER A 99 7.61 -2.01 -18.00
CA SER A 99 8.32 -3.29 -17.95
C SER A 99 8.99 -3.47 -16.58
N ARG A 100 9.32 -4.71 -16.21
CA ARG A 100 10.03 -4.99 -14.94
C ARG A 100 11.32 -4.19 -14.79
N GLU A 101 11.97 -3.87 -15.90
CA GLU A 101 13.17 -3.03 -15.97
C GLU A 101 12.84 -1.58 -15.64
N ARG A 102 11.84 -0.99 -16.31
CA ARG A 102 11.32 0.35 -15.97
C ARG A 102 10.85 0.44 -14.51
N LEU A 103 10.26 -0.63 -13.97
CA LEU A 103 9.84 -0.67 -12.57
C LEU A 103 11.04 -0.67 -11.61
N LYS A 104 12.09 -1.43 -11.93
CA LYS A 104 13.36 -1.39 -11.17
C LYS A 104 14.00 -0.02 -11.26
N GLU A 105 14.04 0.59 -12.45
CA GLU A 105 14.56 1.95 -12.65
C GLU A 105 13.78 2.97 -11.82
N MET A 106 12.45 2.94 -11.84
CA MET A 106 11.62 3.85 -11.01
C MET A 106 11.80 3.64 -9.50
N ILE A 107 12.02 2.39 -9.06
CA ILE A 107 12.29 2.09 -7.65
C ILE A 107 13.67 2.58 -7.25
N GLN A 108 14.68 2.38 -8.11
CA GLN A 108 16.04 2.85 -7.92
C GLN A 108 16.09 4.38 -7.91
N GLU A 109 15.46 5.04 -8.88
CA GLU A 109 15.33 6.50 -8.97
C GLU A 109 14.65 7.10 -7.73
N ARG A 110 13.60 6.44 -7.21
CA ARG A 110 12.98 6.87 -5.94
C ARG A 110 13.93 6.73 -4.76
N LYS A 111 14.67 5.62 -4.68
CA LYS A 111 15.63 5.39 -3.59
C LYS A 111 16.74 6.44 -3.63
N ASP A 112 17.28 6.72 -4.81
CA ASP A 112 18.35 7.69 -5.01
C ASP A 112 17.86 9.11 -4.69
N ASN A 113 16.67 9.51 -5.19
CA ASN A 113 16.07 10.80 -4.83
C ASN A 113 15.85 10.97 -3.31
N ILE A 114 15.39 9.92 -2.61
CA ILE A 114 15.21 9.98 -1.15
C ILE A 114 16.55 10.12 -0.45
N GLN A 115 17.58 9.41 -0.92
CA GLN A 115 18.93 9.47 -0.37
C GLN A 115 19.57 10.84 -0.58
N ASP A 116 19.42 11.44 -1.77
CA ASP A 116 19.89 12.78 -2.06
C ASP A 116 19.22 13.82 -1.18
N ARG A 117 17.89 13.75 -1.02
CA ARG A 117 17.14 14.66 -0.13
C ARG A 117 17.58 14.54 1.32
N PHE A 118 17.92 13.33 1.77
CA PHE A 118 18.44 13.09 3.11
C PHE A 118 19.84 13.68 3.29
N ASN A 119 20.72 13.49 2.31
CA ASN A 119 22.07 14.04 2.34
C ASN A 119 22.07 15.56 2.28
N GLU A 120 21.24 16.16 1.42
CA GLU A 120 21.07 17.61 1.30
C GLU A 120 20.55 18.20 2.62
N SER A 121 19.55 17.56 3.24
CA SER A 121 19.03 17.98 4.54
C SER A 121 20.10 17.89 5.65
N LYS A 122 20.89 16.81 5.68
CA LYS A 122 21.98 16.62 6.64
C LYS A 122 23.07 17.67 6.46
N GLN A 123 23.46 17.96 5.22
CA GLN A 123 24.45 19.00 4.92
C GLN A 123 23.93 20.38 5.33
N HIS A 124 22.70 20.72 4.97
CA HIS A 124 22.10 21.99 5.33
C HIS A 124 22.06 22.18 6.86
N TYR A 125 21.68 21.14 7.61
CA TYR A 125 21.67 21.18 9.07
C TYR A 125 23.08 21.38 9.66
N GLN A 126 24.10 20.70 9.12
CA GLN A 126 25.49 20.90 9.57
C GLN A 126 26.00 22.31 9.29
N THR A 127 25.67 22.88 8.13
CA THR A 127 26.05 24.25 7.77
C THR A 127 25.39 25.25 8.73
N GLN A 128 24.09 25.12 8.99
CA GLN A 128 23.37 25.98 9.93
C GLN A 128 23.95 25.92 11.35
N LEU A 129 24.35 24.74 11.82
CA LEU A 129 25.02 24.59 13.12
C LEU A 129 26.40 25.28 13.14
N LYS A 130 27.19 25.16 12.08
CA LYS A 130 28.49 25.82 11.96
C LYS A 130 28.36 27.35 11.90
N GLU A 131 27.38 27.85 11.16
CA GLU A 131 27.09 29.29 11.07
C GLU A 131 26.66 29.84 12.42
N LYS A 132 25.68 29.21 13.09
CA LYS A 132 25.26 29.60 14.44
C LYS A 132 26.40 29.55 15.44
N LYS A 133 27.24 28.51 15.41
CA LYS A 133 28.41 28.40 16.29
C LYS A 133 29.39 29.55 16.06
N THR A 134 29.65 29.90 14.80
CA THR A 134 30.55 31.02 14.45
C THR A 134 29.99 32.36 14.89
N GLN A 135 28.69 32.61 14.66
CA GLN A 135 28.00 33.83 15.09
C GLN A 135 28.04 34.00 16.61
N VAL A 136 27.69 32.96 17.37
CA VAL A 136 27.72 32.99 18.85
C VAL A 136 29.14 33.24 19.36
N LEU A 137 30.14 32.65 18.73
CA LEU A 137 31.54 32.81 19.13
C LEU A 137 32.07 34.21 18.86
N ASP A 138 31.62 34.86 17.79
CA ASP A 138 31.93 36.26 17.47
C ASP A 138 31.24 37.24 18.43
N GLU A 139 29.94 37.04 18.71
CA GLU A 139 29.20 37.83 19.71
C GLU A 139 29.87 37.74 21.10
N MET A 140 30.29 36.55 21.51
CA MET A 140 30.95 36.35 22.80
C MET A 140 32.32 37.06 22.86
N ARG A 141 33.09 37.08 21.75
CA ARG A 141 34.34 37.86 21.65
C ARG A 141 34.08 39.36 21.74
N ARG A 142 33.03 39.84 21.08
CA ARG A 142 32.63 41.24 21.08
C ARG A 142 32.24 41.69 22.48
N TYR A 143 31.36 40.95 23.14
CA TYR A 143 30.95 41.20 24.52
C TYR A 143 32.13 41.17 25.50
N LYS A 144 33.04 40.20 25.37
CA LYS A 144 34.27 40.12 26.19
C LYS A 144 35.16 41.35 26.02
N THR A 145 35.26 41.87 24.80
CA THR A 145 36.06 43.07 24.49
C THR A 145 35.43 44.32 25.10
N GLU A 146 34.11 44.46 24.98
CA GLU A 146 33.36 45.56 25.60
C GLU A 146 33.50 45.55 27.13
N MET A 147 33.34 44.38 27.76
CA MET A 147 33.54 44.21 29.21
C MET A 147 34.96 44.57 29.65
N ARG A 148 35.98 44.19 28.87
CA ARG A 148 37.37 44.55 29.14
C ARG A 148 37.60 46.06 29.04
N ASN A 149 37.02 46.72 28.04
CA ASN A 149 37.12 48.16 27.86
C ASN A 149 36.40 48.93 28.98
N MET A 150 35.21 48.49 29.37
CA MET A 150 34.48 49.06 30.51
C MET A 150 35.29 48.93 31.80
N LYS A 151 35.85 47.74 32.09
CA LYS A 151 36.69 47.52 33.27
C LYS A 151 37.93 48.42 33.30
N ASN A 152 38.58 48.61 32.16
CA ASN A 152 39.73 49.52 32.05
C ASN A 152 39.35 50.99 32.22
N LYS A 153 38.17 51.41 31.75
CA LYS A 153 37.64 52.77 31.93
C LYS A 153 37.31 53.05 33.39
N VAL A 154 36.67 52.10 34.08
CA VAL A 154 36.36 52.20 35.52
C VAL A 154 37.62 52.24 36.38
N LYS A 155 38.68 51.52 36.01
CA LYS A 155 39.97 51.55 36.75
C LYS A 155 40.77 52.85 36.56
N LYS A 156 40.45 53.67 35.55
CA LYS A 156 41.12 54.94 35.25
C LYS A 156 40.42 56.18 35.83
N MET A 157 39.19 56.00 36.35
CA MET A 157 38.47 57.01 37.15
C MET A 157 38.73 56.73 38.63
#